data_AF-W2UEZ4-F1
#
_entry.id   AF-W2UEZ4-F1
#
_cell.length_a   1.000
_cell.length_b   1.000
_cell.length_c   1.000
_cell.angle_alpha   90.00
_cell.angle_beta   90.00
_cell.angle_gamma   90.00
#
_symmetry.space_group_name_H-M   'P 1'
#
loop_
_entity.id
_entity.type
_entity.pdbx_description
1 polymer ?
#
loop_
_entity_poly.entity_id
_entity_poly.type
_entity_poly.pdbx_seq_one_letter_code
_entity_poly.pdbx_strand_id
1 'polypeptide(L)'
;MTTLSVILIAAVFFLIGAAVGHLFSRKVDSGDKSVRNIEQKLADSEKELKRYQQEVTEHFLTASHLTSNIAQSYKQIQEHLASKAMRLASPDVARQILKSGGSDFGLFDSNGNPLIDLTDIEVPRDYAPSVPGGILSEDYGLTEAEQAKAENDAGADLFADDDEDEKDPTQSVA
;
A
#
# COMPACT_ATOMS: atom_id res chain seq x y z
N MET A 1 -95.37 14.28 -1.52
CA MET A 1 -94.42 15.08 -2.34
C MET A 1 -93.01 15.05 -1.77
N THR A 2 -92.82 15.18 -0.46
CA THR A 2 -91.49 15.15 0.21
C THR A 2 -90.73 13.83 0.04
N THR A 3 -91.41 12.68 0.09
CA THR A 3 -90.79 11.35 -0.05
C THR A 3 -90.13 11.14 -1.42
N LEU A 4 -90.76 11.63 -2.49
CA LEU A 4 -90.24 11.52 -3.85
C LEU A 4 -88.97 12.37 -4.05
N SER A 5 -88.95 13.57 -3.46
CA SER A 5 -87.76 14.45 -3.47
C SER A 5 -86.58 13.83 -2.72
N VAL A 6 -86.82 13.18 -1.58
CA VAL A 6 -85.77 12.51 -0.81
C VAL A 6 -85.17 11.33 -1.58
N ILE A 7 -86.01 10.53 -2.26
CA ILE A 7 -85.55 9.40 -3.09
C ILE A 7 -84.70 9.90 -4.27
N LEU A 8 -85.09 11.01 -4.92
CA LEU A 8 -84.31 11.59 -6.02
C LEU A 8 -82.94 12.09 -5.55
N ILE A 9 -82.88 12.78 -4.42
CA ILE A 9 -81.61 13.27 -3.86
C ILE A 9 -80.69 12.09 -3.51
N ALA A 10 -81.22 11.05 -2.87
CA ALA A 10 -80.47 9.83 -2.55
C ALA A 10 -79.92 9.14 -3.81
N ALA A 11 -80.72 9.06 -4.88
CA ALA A 11 -80.32 8.46 -6.15
C ALA A 11 -79.17 9.24 -6.83
N VAL A 12 -79.22 10.58 -6.78
CA VAL A 12 -78.16 11.43 -7.33
C VAL A 12 -76.85 11.25 -6.55
N PHE A 13 -76.89 11.29 -5.23
CA PHE A 13 -75.69 11.06 -4.41
C PHE A 13 -75.14 9.64 -4.58
N PHE A 14 -75.99 8.64 -4.75
CA PHE A 14 -75.56 7.27 -5.04
C PHE A 14 -74.81 7.17 -6.38
N LEU A 15 -75.33 7.81 -7.43
CA LEU A 15 -74.66 7.84 -8.74
C LEU A 15 -73.31 8.57 -8.67
N ILE A 16 -73.24 9.69 -7.94
CA ILE A 16 -71.97 10.40 -7.73
C ILE A 16 -70.97 9.51 -6.97
N GLY A 17 -71.42 8.88 -5.88
CA GLY A 17 -70.59 7.95 -5.11
C GLY A 17 -70.11 6.76 -5.93
N ALA A 18 -70.98 6.17 -6.77
CA ALA A 18 -70.63 5.07 -7.66
C ALA A 18 -69.63 5.49 -8.74
N ALA A 19 -69.79 6.69 -9.32
CA ALA A 19 -68.86 7.22 -10.31
C ALA A 19 -67.47 7.48 -9.71
N VAL A 20 -67.41 8.09 -8.52
CA VAL A 20 -66.14 8.33 -7.80
C VAL A 20 -65.50 7.01 -7.36
N GLY A 21 -66.29 6.08 -6.83
CA GLY A 21 -65.83 4.75 -6.43
C GLY A 21 -65.25 3.96 -7.60
N HIS A 22 -65.91 3.99 -8.76
CA HIS A 22 -65.43 3.32 -9.97
C HIS A 22 -64.09 3.92 -10.48
N LEU A 23 -63.93 5.24 -10.43
CA LEU A 23 -62.66 5.89 -10.78
C LEU A 23 -61.54 5.50 -9.82
N PHE A 24 -61.83 5.34 -8.52
CA PHE A 24 -60.84 4.91 -7.54
C PHE A 24 -60.46 3.42 -7.68
N SER A 25 -61.41 2.52 -7.94
CA SER A 25 -61.13 1.08 -8.13
C SER A 25 -60.15 0.83 -9.28
N ARG A 26 -60.28 1.57 -10.39
CA ARG A 26 -59.35 1.44 -11.52
C ARG A 26 -57.91 1.83 -11.16
N LYS A 27 -57.71 2.71 -10.16
CA LYS A 27 -56.39 3.13 -9.71
C LYS A 27 -55.74 2.13 -8.74
N VAL A 28 -56.55 1.46 -7.92
CA VAL A 28 -56.09 0.41 -6.99
C VAL A 28 -55.55 -0.81 -7.74
N ASP A 29 -56.16 -1.19 -8.86
CA ASP A 29 -55.73 -2.29 -9.73
C ASP A 29 -54.32 -2.06 -10.34
N SER A 30 -53.85 -0.81 -10.36
CA SER A 30 -52.48 -0.47 -10.76
C SER A 30 -51.46 -0.64 -9.63
N GLY A 31 -51.90 -0.67 -8.38
CA GLY A 31 -51.05 -0.88 -7.20
C GLY A 31 -50.44 -2.28 -7.17
N ASP A 32 -51.20 -3.29 -7.61
CA ASP A 32 -50.78 -4.70 -7.64
C ASP A 32 -49.55 -4.92 -8.56
N LYS A 33 -49.50 -4.16 -9.67
CA LYS A 33 -48.33 -4.14 -10.55
C LYS A 33 -47.11 -3.52 -9.88
N SER A 34 -47.29 -2.46 -9.08
CA SER A 34 -46.18 -1.82 -8.38
C SER A 34 -45.62 -2.72 -7.29
N VAL A 35 -46.49 -3.39 -6.51
CA VAL A 35 -46.08 -4.34 -5.47
C VAL A 35 -45.29 -5.48 -6.10
N ARG A 36 -45.79 -6.07 -7.20
CA ARG A 36 -45.08 -7.14 -7.92
C ARG A 36 -43.72 -6.71 -8.47
N ASN A 37 -43.57 -5.47 -8.93
CA ASN A 37 -42.28 -4.94 -9.35
C ASN A 37 -41.30 -4.76 -8.18
N ILE A 38 -41.78 -4.34 -7.00
CA ILE A 38 -40.95 -4.21 -5.80
C ILE A 38 -40.49 -5.59 -5.32
N GLU A 39 -41.40 -6.56 -5.27
CA GLU A 39 -41.06 -7.96 -4.93
C GLU A 39 -40.03 -8.55 -5.89
N GLN A 40 -40.19 -8.30 -7.20
CA GLN A 40 -39.22 -8.75 -8.20
C GLN A 40 -37.85 -8.11 -7.99
N LYS A 41 -37.78 -6.79 -7.75
CA LYS A 41 -36.53 -6.09 -7.45
C LYS A 41 -35.85 -6.63 -6.19
N LEU A 42 -36.63 -6.95 -5.17
CA LEU A 42 -36.10 -7.56 -3.94
C LEU A 42 -35.50 -8.93 -4.23
N ALA A 43 -36.22 -9.79 -4.95
CA ALA A 43 -35.74 -11.12 -5.34
C ALA A 43 -34.48 -11.05 -6.22
N ASP A 44 -34.42 -10.10 -7.15
CA ASP A 44 -33.25 -9.89 -8.01
C ASP A 44 -32.04 -9.42 -7.19
N SER A 45 -32.23 -8.50 -6.25
CA SER A 45 -31.17 -8.01 -5.36
C SER A 45 -30.66 -9.10 -4.41
N GLU A 46 -31.55 -9.90 -3.82
CA GLU A 46 -31.16 -11.04 -2.99
C GLU A 46 -30.36 -12.08 -3.78
N LYS A 47 -30.75 -12.33 -5.04
CA LYS A 47 -30.02 -13.22 -5.94
C LYS A 47 -28.64 -12.68 -6.27
N GLU A 48 -28.52 -11.39 -6.54
CA GLU A 48 -27.24 -10.74 -6.80
C GLU A 48 -26.32 -10.80 -5.57
N LEU A 49 -26.86 -10.55 -4.38
CA LEU A 49 -26.12 -10.66 -3.13
C LEU A 49 -25.58 -12.08 -2.91
N LYS A 50 -26.42 -13.10 -3.12
CA LYS A 50 -25.99 -14.50 -3.02
C LYS A 50 -24.90 -14.85 -4.02
N ARG A 51 -25.02 -14.37 -5.27
CA ARG A 51 -23.99 -14.55 -6.29
C ARG A 51 -22.67 -13.91 -5.87
N TYR A 52 -22.72 -12.67 -5.39
CA TYR A 52 -21.54 -11.95 -4.91
C TYR A 52 -20.87 -12.69 -3.73
N GLN A 53 -21.65 -13.15 -2.76
CA GLN A 53 -21.13 -13.94 -1.64
C GLN A 53 -20.45 -15.23 -2.10
N GLN A 54 -21.02 -15.91 -3.10
CA GLN A 54 -20.43 -17.11 -3.69
C GLN A 54 -19.11 -16.80 -4.41
N GLU A 55 -19.08 -15.76 -5.25
CA GLU A 55 -17.90 -15.33 -6.00
C GLU A 55 -16.75 -14.92 -5.07
N VAL A 56 -17.05 -14.16 -4.02
CA VAL A 56 -16.07 -13.79 -2.99
C VAL A 56 -15.52 -15.03 -2.29
N THR A 57 -16.38 -15.98 -1.93
CA THR A 57 -15.95 -17.23 -1.30
C THR A 57 -15.02 -18.04 -2.21
N GLU A 58 -15.34 -18.12 -3.50
CA GLU A 58 -14.51 -18.79 -4.51
C GLU A 58 -13.14 -18.11 -4.68
N HIS A 59 -13.12 -16.77 -4.71
CA HIS A 59 -11.87 -16.01 -4.75
C HIS A 59 -11.02 -16.22 -3.50
N PHE A 60 -11.62 -16.24 -2.30
CA PHE A 60 -10.89 -16.52 -1.06
C PHE A 60 -10.35 -17.95 -1.01
N LEU A 61 -11.11 -18.93 -1.49
CA LEU A 61 -10.63 -20.31 -1.62
C LEU A 61 -9.42 -20.37 -2.57
N THR A 62 -9.53 -19.75 -3.74
CA THR A 62 -8.42 -19.70 -4.72
C THR A 62 -7.20 -18.99 -4.15
N ALA A 63 -7.40 -17.84 -3.48
CA ALA A 63 -6.33 -17.07 -2.85
C ALA A 63 -5.65 -17.85 -1.72
N SER A 64 -6.41 -18.58 -0.90
CA SER A 64 -5.85 -19.42 0.17
C SER A 64 -4.99 -20.56 -0.40
N HIS A 65 -5.42 -21.18 -1.49
CA HIS A 65 -4.64 -22.21 -2.18
C HIS A 65 -3.34 -21.64 -2.75
N LEU A 66 -3.41 -20.47 -3.39
CA LEU A 66 -2.22 -19.80 -3.93
C LEU A 66 -1.25 -19.36 -2.82
N THR A 67 -1.79 -18.86 -1.71
CA THR A 67 -1.02 -18.48 -0.52
C THR A 67 -0.31 -19.68 0.10
N SER A 68 -0.97 -20.84 0.15
CA SER A 68 -0.35 -22.09 0.59
C SER A 68 0.86 -22.47 -0.26
N ASN A 69 0.75 -22.35 -1.59
CA ASN A 69 1.87 -22.61 -2.50
C ASN A 69 3.05 -21.66 -2.27
N ILE A 70 2.78 -20.39 -1.97
CA ILE A 70 3.82 -19.41 -1.61
C ILE A 70 4.49 -19.80 -0.29
N ALA A 71 3.70 -20.13 0.72
CA ALA A 71 4.23 -20.55 2.02
C ALA A 71 5.13 -21.80 1.89
N GLN A 72 4.74 -22.76 1.05
CA GLN A 72 5.54 -23.94 0.76
C GLN A 72 6.84 -23.59 0.02
N SER A 73 6.77 -22.74 -1.00
CA SER A 73 7.93 -22.26 -1.75
C SER A 73 8.91 -21.49 -0.83
N TYR A 74 8.40 -20.68 0.09
CA TYR A 74 9.19 -19.98 1.09
C TYR A 74 9.95 -20.94 2.01
N LYS A 75 9.28 -21.99 2.50
CA LYS A 75 9.95 -23.04 3.30
C LYS A 75 11.06 -23.73 2.51
N GLN A 76 10.80 -24.09 1.26
CA GLN A 76 11.81 -24.73 0.40
C GLN A 76 13.02 -23.82 0.17
N ILE A 77 12.80 -22.52 -0.06
CA ILE A 77 13.90 -21.55 -0.21
C ILE A 77 14.75 -21.50 1.06
N GLN A 78 14.11 -21.45 2.23
CA GLN A 78 14.82 -21.45 3.52
C GLN A 78 15.62 -22.74 3.74
N GLU A 79 15.04 -23.91 3.46
CA GLU A 79 15.75 -25.19 3.54
C GLU A 79 16.94 -25.25 2.58
N HIS A 80 16.76 -24.77 1.34
CA HIS A 80 17.85 -24.68 0.36
C HIS A 80 18.94 -23.71 0.79
N LEU A 81 18.58 -22.57 1.39
CA LEU A 81 19.54 -21.59 1.90
C LEU A 81 20.32 -22.16 3.07
N ALA A 82 19.64 -22.81 4.02
CA ALA A 82 20.28 -23.48 5.15
C ALA A 82 21.22 -24.60 4.67
N SER A 83 20.77 -25.45 3.75
CA SER A 83 21.58 -26.53 3.16
C SER A 83 22.81 -25.99 2.41
N LYS A 84 22.65 -24.92 1.63
CA LYS A 84 23.77 -24.26 0.95
C LYS A 84 24.71 -23.57 1.93
N ALA A 85 24.21 -22.87 2.94
CA ALA A 85 25.01 -22.23 3.96
C ALA A 85 25.86 -23.27 4.71
N MET A 86 25.27 -24.41 5.11
CA MET A 86 26.01 -25.51 5.73
C MET A 86 27.08 -26.10 4.81
N ARG A 87 26.79 -26.25 3.51
CA ARG A 87 27.75 -26.78 2.54
C ARG A 87 28.89 -25.79 2.25
N LEU A 88 28.60 -24.50 2.13
CA LEU A 88 29.61 -23.46 1.89
C LEU A 88 30.45 -23.17 3.14
N ALA A 89 29.84 -23.20 4.32
CA ALA A 89 30.53 -23.10 5.61
C ALA A 89 31.21 -24.41 6.03
N SER A 90 31.11 -25.48 5.23
CA SER A 90 31.75 -26.74 5.55
C SER A 90 33.28 -26.56 5.55
N PRO A 91 33.98 -27.12 6.56
CA PRO A 91 35.44 -27.00 6.66
C PRO A 91 36.17 -27.51 5.41
N ASP A 92 35.59 -28.48 4.70
CA ASP A 92 36.18 -29.03 3.49
C ASP A 92 36.13 -28.06 2.31
N VAL A 93 35.06 -27.28 2.16
CA VAL A 93 34.98 -26.20 1.15
C VAL A 93 35.88 -25.03 1.54
N ALA A 94 35.94 -24.66 2.82
CA ALA A 94 36.89 -23.66 3.30
C ALA A 94 38.36 -24.08 3.04
N ARG A 95 38.69 -25.35 3.31
CA ARG A 95 40.00 -25.93 2.98
C ARG A 95 40.23 -25.99 1.47
N GLN A 96 39.21 -26.28 0.68
CA GLN A 96 39.31 -26.30 -0.79
C GLN A 96 39.54 -24.90 -1.36
N ILE A 97 38.87 -23.86 -0.84
CA ILE A 97 39.10 -22.45 -1.20
C ILE A 97 40.51 -22.02 -0.81
N LEU A 98 40.97 -22.35 0.41
CA LEU A 98 42.35 -22.08 0.84
C LEU A 98 43.39 -22.80 -0.04
N LYS A 99 43.07 -24.01 -0.51
CA LYS A 99 43.95 -24.80 -1.38
C LYS A 99 43.92 -24.34 -2.84
N SER A 100 42.78 -23.89 -3.35
CA SER A 100 42.61 -23.38 -4.72
C SER A 100 43.05 -21.92 -4.87
N GLY A 101 42.93 -21.12 -3.81
CA GLY A 101 43.58 -19.81 -3.67
C GLY A 101 45.04 -19.92 -3.23
N GLY A 102 45.69 -21.04 -3.57
CA GLY A 102 47.06 -21.33 -3.19
C GLY A 102 48.00 -20.23 -3.68
N SER A 103 48.82 -19.73 -2.76
CA SER A 103 49.98 -18.84 -2.96
C SER A 103 49.73 -17.45 -3.60
N ASP A 104 48.55 -17.15 -4.15
CA ASP A 104 48.26 -15.87 -4.83
C ASP A 104 47.55 -14.83 -3.95
N PHE A 105 47.12 -15.21 -2.75
CA PHE A 105 46.88 -14.22 -1.71
C PHE A 105 48.26 -13.77 -1.23
N GLY A 106 48.83 -12.74 -1.88
CA GLY A 106 50.19 -12.21 -1.73
C GLY A 106 50.49 -11.62 -0.34
N LEU A 107 50.15 -12.36 0.72
CA LEU A 107 50.33 -11.99 2.10
C LEU A 107 51.71 -12.33 2.63
N PHE A 108 52.55 -13.02 1.86
CA PHE A 108 53.89 -13.39 2.30
C PHE A 108 54.90 -13.16 1.18
N ASP A 109 56.02 -12.51 1.52
CA ASP A 109 57.21 -12.42 0.66
C ASP A 109 57.80 -13.82 0.40
N SER A 110 58.63 -13.96 -0.63
CA SER A 110 59.45 -15.14 -0.94
C SER A 110 60.31 -15.62 0.25
N ASN A 111 60.51 -14.76 1.26
CA ASN A 111 61.22 -15.07 2.50
C ASN A 111 60.30 -15.49 3.67
N GLY A 112 58.98 -15.61 3.44
CA GLY A 112 58.01 -16.03 4.46
C GLY A 112 57.57 -14.95 5.45
N ASN A 113 57.95 -13.68 5.21
CA ASN A 113 57.53 -12.55 6.03
C ASN A 113 56.15 -12.04 5.57
N PRO A 114 55.24 -11.68 6.50
CA PRO A 114 53.94 -11.14 6.13
C PRO A 114 54.12 -9.81 5.37
N LEU A 115 53.56 -9.72 4.16
CA LEU A 115 53.61 -8.53 3.30
C LEU A 115 52.64 -7.44 3.77
N ILE A 116 51.65 -7.83 4.59
CA ILE A 116 50.67 -6.95 5.21
C ILE A 116 50.88 -7.04 6.72
N ASP A 117 51.19 -5.91 7.35
CA ASP A 117 51.21 -5.82 8.81
C ASP A 117 49.75 -5.88 9.30
N LEU A 118 49.40 -6.90 10.09
CA LEU A 118 48.03 -7.11 10.55
C LEU A 118 47.54 -5.97 11.47
N THR A 119 48.44 -5.11 11.96
CA THR A 119 48.08 -3.90 12.70
C THR A 119 47.51 -2.79 11.83
N ASP A 120 47.68 -2.87 10.50
CA ASP A 120 47.23 -1.86 9.51
C ASP A 120 45.89 -2.25 8.84
N ILE A 121 45.32 -3.40 9.21
CA ILE A 121 43.97 -3.79 8.81
C ILE A 121 42.96 -3.08 9.70
N GLU A 122 42.44 -1.96 9.20
CA GLU A 122 41.27 -1.31 9.80
C GLU A 122 39.96 -1.85 9.21
N VAL A 123 38.95 -1.97 10.08
CA VAL A 123 37.59 -2.29 9.66
C VAL A 123 37.06 -1.21 8.71
N PRO A 124 36.19 -1.54 7.74
CA PRO A 124 35.56 -0.55 6.89
C PRO A 124 34.86 0.51 7.75
N ARG A 125 35.36 1.73 7.71
CA ARG A 125 34.73 2.86 8.39
C ARG A 125 33.61 3.36 7.50
N ASP A 126 32.40 3.48 8.05
CA ASP A 126 31.23 4.04 7.34
C ASP A 126 31.32 5.57 7.16
N TYR A 127 32.44 6.19 7.55
CA TYR A 127 32.73 7.61 7.42
C TYR A 127 34.03 7.82 6.65
N ALA A 128 34.04 8.85 5.81
CA ALA A 128 35.27 9.31 5.18
C ALA A 128 36.19 9.96 6.23
N PRO A 129 37.51 9.72 6.20
CA PRO A 129 38.44 10.42 7.06
C PRO A 129 38.38 11.93 6.78
N SER A 130 38.41 12.75 7.84
CA SER A 130 38.50 14.19 7.70
C SER A 130 39.86 14.54 7.12
N VAL A 131 39.89 14.81 5.81
CA VAL A 131 41.09 15.22 5.09
C VAL A 131 41.01 16.72 4.81
N PRO A 132 42.12 17.46 4.92
CA PRO A 132 42.16 18.88 4.56
C PRO A 132 41.67 19.08 3.11
N GLY A 133 40.65 19.93 2.93
CA GLY A 133 40.03 20.19 1.61
C GLY A 133 39.07 19.09 1.13
N GLY A 134 38.61 18.21 2.01
CA GLY A 134 37.57 17.23 1.70
C GLY A 134 36.22 17.89 1.40
N ILE A 135 35.34 17.18 0.68
CA ILE A 135 34.00 17.70 0.32
C ILE A 135 33.10 18.06 1.52
N LEU A 136 33.45 17.58 2.71
CA LEU A 136 32.76 17.85 3.97
C LEU A 136 33.51 18.87 4.85
N SER A 137 34.65 19.41 4.42
CA SER A 137 35.29 20.51 5.15
C SER A 137 34.45 21.77 4.99
N GLU A 138 34.31 22.55 6.06
CA GLU A 138 33.61 23.84 6.07
C GLU A 138 34.14 24.82 5.01
N ASP A 139 35.42 24.68 4.65
CA ASP A 139 36.11 25.48 3.66
C ASP A 139 35.86 25.04 2.20
N TYR A 140 35.15 23.93 1.98
CA TYR A 140 35.00 23.34 0.65
C TYR A 140 34.16 24.25 -0.25
N GLY A 141 34.79 24.75 -1.32
CA GLY A 141 34.14 25.62 -2.30
C GLY A 141 34.11 27.11 -1.92
N LEU A 142 34.71 27.50 -0.79
CA LEU A 142 34.87 28.91 -0.43
C LEU A 142 36.16 29.46 -1.03
N THR A 143 36.09 30.65 -1.63
CA THR A 143 37.31 31.40 -1.99
C THR A 143 37.93 32.03 -0.75
N GLU A 144 39.23 32.30 -0.79
CA GLU A 144 39.99 32.88 0.34
C GLU A 144 39.43 34.24 0.80
N ALA A 145 38.75 34.97 -0.10
CA ALA A 145 38.02 36.19 0.20
C ALA A 145 36.67 35.96 0.90
N GLU A 146 36.00 34.84 0.62
CA GLU A 146 34.74 34.44 1.27
C GLU A 146 34.98 33.82 2.65
N GLN A 147 36.08 33.07 2.84
CA GLN A 147 36.51 32.57 4.15
C GLN A 147 36.82 33.74 5.10
N ALA A 148 37.61 34.72 4.64
CA ALA A 148 37.92 35.92 5.42
C ALA A 148 36.68 36.79 5.73
N LYS A 149 35.62 36.68 4.93
CA LYS A 149 34.34 37.36 5.16
C LYS A 149 33.47 36.58 6.16
N ALA A 150 33.43 35.25 6.07
CA ALA A 150 32.68 34.38 6.99
C ALA A 150 33.18 34.45 8.44
N GLU A 151 34.50 34.54 8.64
CA GLU A 151 35.08 34.78 9.98
C GLU A 151 34.69 36.13 10.59
N ASN A 152 34.41 37.14 9.75
CA ASN A 152 33.98 38.47 10.20
C ASN A 152 32.45 38.56 10.45
N ASP A 153 31.65 37.68 9.85
CA ASP A 153 30.19 37.76 9.83
C ASP A 153 29.52 36.79 10.83
N ALA A 154 30.23 35.80 11.36
CA ALA A 154 29.74 34.87 12.39
C ALA A 154 29.36 35.52 13.75
N GLY A 155 29.43 36.85 13.84
CA GLY A 155 29.03 37.65 15.01
C GLY A 155 27.65 38.30 14.92
N ALA A 156 26.93 38.22 13.80
CA ALA A 156 25.66 38.92 13.62
C ALA A 156 24.57 38.01 13.02
N ASP A 157 23.36 38.13 13.57
CA ASP A 157 22.08 37.72 12.97
C ASP A 157 21.65 36.25 13.10
N LEU A 158 21.38 35.84 14.34
CA LEU A 158 20.52 34.69 14.69
C LEU A 158 19.06 35.13 14.95
N PHE A 159 18.32 35.73 14.02
CA PHE A 159 16.84 35.80 14.11
C PHE A 159 16.20 36.07 12.74
N ALA A 160 15.70 35.04 12.06
CA ALA A 160 14.58 35.15 11.14
C ALA A 160 13.91 33.77 10.99
N ASP A 161 12.71 33.65 11.56
CA ASP A 161 11.72 32.61 11.28
C ASP A 161 11.41 32.60 9.78
N ASP A 162 11.35 31.42 9.16
CA ASP A 162 10.58 31.19 7.94
C ASP A 162 9.74 29.92 8.15
N ASP A 163 8.45 30.14 8.39
CA ASP A 163 7.39 29.13 8.38
C ASP A 163 7.22 28.61 6.94
N GLU A 164 7.67 27.39 6.65
CA GLU A 164 7.37 26.73 5.36
C GLU A 164 6.07 25.93 5.43
N ASP A 165 5.10 26.39 4.64
CA ASP A 165 3.78 25.81 4.40
C ASP A 165 3.84 24.33 3.96
N GLU A 166 3.19 23.47 4.74
CA GLU A 166 2.95 22.05 4.46
C GLU A 166 1.98 21.88 3.27
N LYS A 167 2.53 21.67 2.08
CA LYS A 167 1.76 21.49 0.84
C LYS A 167 1.47 20.00 0.60
N ASP A 168 0.23 19.61 0.91
CA ASP A 168 -0.32 18.27 0.68
C ASP A 168 -0.24 17.86 -0.81
N PRO A 169 0.46 16.76 -1.15
CA PRO A 169 0.67 16.32 -2.54
C PRO A 169 -0.58 15.74 -3.23
N THR A 170 -1.73 15.65 -2.56
CA THR A 170 -2.94 15.01 -3.11
C THR A 170 -3.77 15.87 -4.06
N GLN A 171 -3.47 17.17 -4.23
CA GLN A 171 -4.27 18.07 -5.08
C GLN A 171 -3.82 18.18 -6.54
N SER A 172 -2.74 17.52 -6.98
CA SER A 172 -2.19 17.74 -8.33
C SER A 172 -2.78 16.89 -9.45
N VAL A 173 -3.90 16.18 -9.23
CA VAL A 173 -4.49 15.30 -10.25
C VAL A 173 -6.00 15.50 -10.32
N ALA A 174 -6.40 16.61 -10.94
CA ALA A 174 -7.75 16.81 -11.48
C ALA A 174 -7.65 17.53 -12.82
#